data_AF-A0A6S6TZG2-F1
#
_entry.id   AF-A0A6S6TZG2-F1
#
_cell.length_a   1.000
_cell.length_b   1.000
_cell.length_c   1.000
_cell.angle_alpha   90.00
_cell.angle_beta   90.00
_cell.angle_gamma   90.00
#
_symmetry.space_group_name_H-M   'P 1'
#
loop_
_entity.id
_entity.type
_entity.pdbx_description
1 polymer ?
#
loop_
_entity_poly.entity_id
_entity_poly.type
_entity_poly.pdbx_seq_one_letter_code
_entity_poly.pdbx_strand_id
1 'polypeptide(L)'
;MPFLPQEYLSEITKSFNSISPINKALIRKLIKQALGDYPQNVFDTFDNDAFAAVSLGQVHKATYNEQALAVKVQCPGIAKSIATRLVREG
;
A
#
# COMPACT_ATOMS: atom_id res chain seq x y z
N MET A 1 -15.43 -18.37 -1.23
CA MET A 1 -14.36 -19.31 -0.82
C MET A 1 -14.79 -20.02 0.46
N PRO A 2 -15.40 -21.24 0.42
CA PRO A 2 -16.01 -21.83 1.61
C PRO A 2 -15.28 -23.06 2.21
N PHE A 3 -14.02 -23.34 1.89
CA PHE A 3 -13.38 -24.63 2.27
C PHE A 3 -12.05 -24.53 3.04
N LEU A 4 -11.75 -23.41 3.70
CA LEU A 4 -10.60 -23.32 4.60
C LEU A 4 -11.00 -23.70 6.04
N PRO A 5 -10.28 -24.60 6.73
CA PRO A 5 -10.53 -24.90 8.13
C PRO A 5 -10.38 -23.65 9.00
N GLN A 6 -11.19 -23.54 10.05
CA GLN A 6 -11.34 -22.31 10.85
C GLN A 6 -10.03 -21.86 11.52
N GLU A 7 -9.13 -22.79 11.83
CA GLU A 7 -7.79 -22.46 12.36
C GLU A 7 -6.90 -21.75 11.34
N TYR A 8 -6.96 -22.13 10.06
CA TYR A 8 -6.23 -21.43 9.00
C TYR A 8 -6.81 -20.03 8.75
N LEU A 9 -8.14 -19.89 8.79
CA LEU A 9 -8.78 -18.58 8.69
C LEU A 9 -8.34 -17.65 9.81
N SER A 10 -8.13 -18.16 11.03
CA SER A 10 -7.68 -17.36 12.17
C SER A 10 -6.25 -16.84 11.99
N GLU A 11 -5.33 -17.68 11.55
CA GLU A 11 -3.94 -17.30 11.29
C GLU A 11 -3.80 -16.32 10.10
N ILE A 12 -4.59 -16.55 9.05
CA ILE A 12 -4.69 -15.65 7.89
C ILE A 12 -5.27 -14.30 8.33
N THR A 13 -6.34 -14.30 9.13
CA THR A 13 -6.97 -13.08 9.65
C THR A 13 -6.04 -12.31 10.57
N LYS A 14 -5.29 -12.98 11.47
CA LYS A 14 -4.28 -12.32 12.32
C LYS A 14 -3.16 -11.67 11.51
N SER A 15 -2.70 -12.34 10.46
CA SER A 15 -1.66 -11.82 9.56
C SER A 15 -2.17 -10.62 8.75
N PHE A 16 -3.43 -10.62 8.33
CA PHE A 16 -4.04 -9.48 7.65
C PHE A 16 -4.42 -8.32 8.60
N ASN A 17 -4.83 -8.61 9.84
CA ASN A 17 -5.13 -7.59 10.85
C ASN A 17 -3.87 -6.91 11.43
N SER A 18 -2.70 -7.55 11.32
CA SER A 18 -1.45 -7.02 11.88
C SER A 18 -0.66 -6.10 10.94
N ILE A 19 -1.23 -5.69 9.81
CA ILE A 19 -0.60 -4.66 8.98
C ILE A 19 -0.84 -3.30 9.64
N SER A 20 0.06 -2.94 10.56
CA SER A 20 0.08 -1.61 11.14
C SER A 20 0.17 -0.54 10.04
N PRO A 21 -0.44 0.65 10.26
CA PRO A 21 -0.24 1.81 9.40
C PRO A 21 1.23 1.97 9.05
N ILE A 22 1.57 2.11 7.77
CA ILE A 22 2.93 2.41 7.36
C ILE A 22 3.20 3.77 8.00
N ASN A 23 4.29 3.90 8.76
CA ASN A 23 4.60 5.18 9.37
C ASN A 23 4.69 6.27 8.28
N LYS A 24 4.11 7.43 8.56
CA LYS A 24 4.04 8.61 7.67
C LYS A 24 5.38 8.95 7.01
N ALA A 25 6.50 8.82 7.73
CA ALA A 25 7.83 9.07 7.17
C ALA A 25 8.19 8.11 6.03
N LEU A 26 7.82 6.83 6.16
CA LEU A 26 8.05 5.82 5.13
C LEU A 26 7.14 6.05 3.93
N ILE A 27 5.88 6.42 4.13
CA ILE A 27 4.98 6.80 3.03
C ILE A 27 5.53 7.97 2.22
N ARG A 28 5.98 9.03 2.88
CA ARG A 28 6.60 10.19 2.22
C ARG A 28 7.83 9.79 1.40
N LYS A 29 8.67 8.89 1.92
CA LYS A 29 9.83 8.38 1.21
C LYS A 29 9.44 7.56 -0.02
N LEU A 30 8.45 6.68 0.09
CA LEU A 30 7.99 5.84 -1.02
C LEU A 30 7.37 6.68 -2.14
N ILE A 31 6.56 7.68 -1.79
CA ILE A 31 5.99 8.62 -2.78
C ILE A 31 7.10 9.39 -3.50
N LYS A 32 8.09 9.91 -2.76
CA LYS A 32 9.26 10.56 -3.37
C LYS A 32 10.05 9.64 -4.29
N GLN A 33 10.24 8.38 -3.92
CA GLN A 33 10.92 7.41 -4.76
C GLN A 33 10.15 7.09 -6.04
N ALA A 34 8.81 7.08 -5.98
CA ALA A 34 7.95 6.74 -7.12
C ALA A 34 7.68 7.94 -8.05
N LEU A 35 7.50 9.13 -7.50
CA LEU A 35 7.04 10.33 -8.22
C LEU A 35 8.10 11.44 -8.32
N GLY A 36 9.27 11.25 -7.71
CA GLY A 36 10.41 12.18 -7.78
C GLY A 36 10.44 13.25 -6.68
N ASP A 37 9.30 13.56 -6.05
CA ASP A 37 9.23 14.57 -4.98
C ASP A 37 8.24 14.18 -3.86
N TYR A 38 8.28 14.93 -2.75
CA TYR A 38 7.40 14.73 -1.60
C TYR A 38 5.93 14.96 -1.95
N PRO A 39 4.97 14.31 -1.25
CA PRO A 39 3.55 14.35 -1.60
C PRO A 39 2.99 15.78 -1.72
N GLN A 40 3.43 16.67 -0.82
CA GLN A 40 3.05 18.08 -0.77
C GLN A 40 3.51 18.93 -1.96
N ASN A 41 4.46 18.44 -2.76
CA ASN A 41 4.95 19.10 -3.98
C ASN A 41 4.34 18.48 -5.24
N VAL A 42 3.74 17.29 -5.12
CA VAL A 42 3.16 16.54 -6.25
C VAL A 42 1.64 16.72 -6.32
N PHE A 43 0.98 16.72 -5.16
CA PHE A 43 -0.47 16.86 -5.03
C PHE A 43 -0.81 18.24 -4.45
N ASP A 44 -1.96 18.79 -4.86
CA ASP A 44 -2.51 20.01 -4.25
C ASP A 44 -2.82 19.79 -2.76
N THR A 45 -3.36 18.61 -2.46
CA THR A 45 -3.53 18.12 -1.09
C THR A 45 -3.19 16.65 -1.00
N PHE A 46 -2.65 16.22 0.14
CA PHE A 46 -2.39 14.81 0.42
C PHE A 46 -2.63 14.53 1.90
N ASP A 47 -3.56 13.62 2.18
CA ASP A 47 -3.86 13.19 3.55
C ASP A 47 -2.82 12.16 4.01
N ASN A 48 -2.10 12.50 5.07
CA ASN A 48 -1.10 11.60 5.65
C ASN A 48 -1.74 10.44 6.41
N ASP A 49 -3.03 10.52 6.72
CA ASP A 49 -3.80 9.44 7.29
C ASP A 49 -4.39 8.55 6.19
N ALA A 50 -4.24 7.25 6.35
CA ALA A 50 -4.80 6.29 5.40
C ALA A 50 -6.27 6.08 5.75
N PHE A 51 -7.18 6.24 4.77
CA PHE A 51 -8.59 5.95 5.00
C PHE A 51 -8.92 4.46 4.78
N ALA A 52 -8.01 3.71 4.16
CA ALA A 52 -8.13 2.27 3.97
C ALA A 52 -6.76 1.59 3.98
N ALA A 53 -6.69 0.39 4.56
CA ALA A 53 -5.60 -0.55 4.41
C ALA A 53 -6.07 -1.74 3.56
N VAL A 54 -5.28 -2.11 2.57
CA VAL A 54 -5.52 -3.25 1.67
C VAL A 54 -4.32 -4.18 1.74
N SER A 55 -4.52 -5.46 1.46
CA SER A 55 -3.50 -6.52 1.56
C SER A 55 -2.10 -6.15 1.04
N LEU A 56 -1.97 -5.31 0.01
CA LEU A 56 -0.69 -4.91 -0.59
C LEU A 56 -0.25 -3.46 -0.27
N GLY A 57 -0.99 -2.70 0.54
CA GLY A 57 -0.68 -1.29 0.77
C GLY A 57 -1.77 -0.48 1.47
N GLN A 58 -1.59 0.83 1.50
CA GLN A 58 -2.51 1.79 2.12
C GLN A 58 -3.04 2.78 1.11
N VAL A 59 -4.27 3.24 1.30
CA VAL A 59 -4.92 4.20 0.40
C VAL A 59 -5.12 5.52 1.12
N HIS A 60 -4.63 6.57 0.49
CA HIS A 60 -4.66 7.95 0.96
C HIS A 60 -5.56 8.79 0.06
N LYS A 61 -6.17 9.82 0.64
CA LYS A 61 -6.90 10.84 -0.13
C LYS A 61 -5.90 11.89 -0.61
N ALA A 62 -6.08 12.35 -1.84
CA ALA A 62 -5.31 13.45 -2.38
C ALA A 62 -6.17 14.29 -3.33
N THR A 63 -5.69 15.48 -3.67
CA THR A 63 -6.24 16.31 -4.75
C THR A 63 -5.12 16.65 -5.72
N TYR A 64 -5.40 16.59 -7.02
CA TYR A 64 -4.45 17.00 -8.06
C TYR A 64 -5.22 17.66 -9.20
N ASN A 65 -4.83 18.88 -9.57
CA ASN A 65 -5.56 19.72 -10.53
C ASN A 65 -7.06 19.78 -10.21
N GLU A 66 -7.40 20.06 -8.95
CA GLU A 66 -8.78 20.14 -8.45
C GLU A 66 -9.58 18.82 -8.48
N GLN A 67 -8.96 17.71 -8.88
CA GLN A 67 -9.61 16.40 -8.91
C GLN A 67 -9.26 15.57 -7.67
N ALA A 68 -10.28 14.97 -7.06
CA ALA A 68 -10.11 14.05 -5.93
C ALA A 68 -9.53 12.71 -6.40
N LEU A 69 -8.44 12.27 -5.76
CA LEU A 69 -7.71 11.06 -6.07
C LEU A 69 -7.62 10.13 -4.85
N ALA A 70 -7.55 8.83 -5.13
CA ALA A 70 -7.18 7.79 -4.18
C ALA A 70 -5.76 7.30 -4.50
N VAL A 71 -4.80 7.59 -3.63
CA VAL A 71 -3.39 7.25 -3.81
C VAL A 71 -3.07 5.98 -3.03
N LYS A 72 -2.81 4.87 -3.76
CA LYS A 72 -2.41 3.61 -3.14
C LYS A 72 -0.89 3.51 -3.00
N VAL A 73 -0.40 3.45 -1.77
CA VAL A 73 1.01 3.30 -1.41
C VAL A 73 1.28 1.83 -1.07
N GLN A 74 2.12 1.15 -1.85
CA GLN A 74 2.42 -0.26 -1.63
C GLN A 74 3.37 -0.47 -0.45
N CYS A 75 3.10 -1.47 0.39
CA CYS A 75 3.98 -1.85 1.49
C CYS A 75 5.27 -2.50 0.94
N PRO A 76 6.47 -1.99 1.29
CA PRO A 76 7.73 -2.49 0.72
C PRO A 76 8.03 -3.95 1.09
N GLY A 77 7.45 -4.47 2.17
CA GLY A 77 7.61 -5.87 2.59
C GLY A 77 6.92 -6.89 1.70
N ILE A 78 5.91 -6.49 0.91
CA ILE A 78 5.12 -7.41 0.08
C ILE A 78 5.55 -7.37 -1.38
N ALA A 79 5.99 -6.20 -1.87
CA ALA A 79 6.51 -6.06 -3.23
C ALA A 79 7.74 -6.96 -3.50
N LYS A 80 8.61 -7.16 -2.50
CA LYS A 80 9.77 -8.07 -2.63
C LYS A 80 9.38 -9.54 -2.82
N SER A 81 8.20 -9.97 -2.35
CA SER A 81 7.77 -11.37 -2.49
C SER A 81 7.15 -11.69 -3.85
N ILE A 82 6.80 -10.68 -4.66
CA ILE A 82 6.16 -10.87 -5.98
C ILE A 82 7.18 -10.76 -7.13
N ALA A 83 8.36 -10.19 -6.90
CA ALA A 83 9.38 -10.03 -7.94
C ALA A 83 10.16 -11.32 -8.32
N THR A 84 9.95 -12.45 -7.63
CA THR A 84 10.70 -13.71 -7.88
C THR A 84 9.98 -14.70 -8.80
N ARG A 85 9.30 -14.24 -9.85
CA ARG A 85 8.95 -15.14 -10.96
C ARG A 85 8.83 -14.43 -12.31
N LEU A 86 9.94 -13.87 -12.79
CA LEU A 86 10.23 -13.86 -14.22
C LEU A 86 10.94 -15.17 -14.54
N VAL A 87 10.19 -16.23 -14.78
CA VAL A 87 10.74 -17.33 -15.59
C VAL A 87 10.88 -16.79 -17.00
N ARG A 88 12.13 -16.62 -17.41
CA ARG A 88 12.51 -16.60 -18.81
C ARG A 88 12.03 -17.91 -19.43
N GLU A 89 11.21 -17.83 -20.46
CA GLU A 89 11.27 -18.81 -21.54
C GLU A 89 11.43 -18.03 -22.84
N GLY A 90 12.41 -18.48 -23.63
CA GLY A 90 12.88 -17.84 -24.85
C GLY A 90 12.13 -18.27 -26.09
#